data_AF-A0A7Y9NLY6-F1
#
_entry.id   AF-A0A7Y9NLY6-F1
#
_cell.length_a   1.000
_cell.length_b   1.000
_cell.length_c   1.000
_cell.angle_alpha   90.00
_cell.angle_beta   90.00
_cell.angle_gamma   90.00
#
_symmetry.space_group_name_H-M   'P 1'
#
loop_
_entity.id
_entity.type
_entity.pdbx_description
1 polymer ?
#
loop_
_entity_poly.entity_id
_entity_poly.type
_entity_poly.pdbx_seq_one_letter_code
_entity_poly.pdbx_strand_id
1 'polypeptide(L)'
;MLPRDLKAEQFAGYPPEARKLVVAHLGAVKQLPLSFVPSLLREVIEYDYKFPAEHAAIDRELAALSSLTPAQIHEWFQAFWQLSLSGKLESLDWINQPAQFVEQLSAYLWTTHQLDAFTDAAIAYGNRTRIGTAPQLNAMRRLGVAVIGQGVLSYDGPLFRNLREHGTYFRQVKSENGVKLLLAAVEARAKTHPVPYGHWYVDGGQAAEHSPLLTCVSFQRLEPVRAALLKNIQMEIGRPGMGPEELRTHMARLSPTDLGLDKGGDEVLQRFQVKLLTEGSGTQIFSTTFAQWTAREALRRAQPLTLFVRFAPRQRQKPMNELMSGGESNPELDLRGSLIDADMGAYYHWINQQRLPGSEQSSFLVWFEDHSEALVIAPSLPRGTESNSMLNLAELLSVAG
;
A
#
# COMPACT_ATOMS: atom_id res chain seq x y z
N MET A 1 0.66 -33.35 2.92
CA MET A 1 0.05 -33.59 1.58
C MET A 1 0.88 -32.87 0.54
N LEU A 2 1.12 -33.46 -0.64
CA LEU A 2 1.98 -32.85 -1.67
C LEU A 2 1.15 -32.09 -2.73
N PRO A 3 1.72 -31.06 -3.40
CA PRO A 3 1.02 -30.30 -4.45
C PRO A 3 0.41 -31.16 -5.56
N ARG A 4 1.07 -32.24 -5.97
CA ARG A 4 0.56 -33.17 -7.00
C ARG A 4 -0.78 -33.82 -6.65
N ASP A 5 -1.09 -33.92 -5.36
CA ASP A 5 -2.30 -34.57 -4.83
C ASP A 5 -3.49 -33.59 -4.70
N LEU A 6 -3.32 -32.33 -5.11
CA LEU A 6 -4.34 -31.29 -4.98
C LEU A 6 -5.65 -31.67 -5.70
N LYS A 7 -6.78 -31.24 -5.14
CA LYS A 7 -8.11 -31.42 -5.75
C LYS A 7 -8.94 -30.15 -5.60
N ALA A 8 -9.91 -29.97 -6.50
CA ALA A 8 -10.73 -28.76 -6.52
C ALA A 8 -11.54 -28.57 -5.22
N GLU A 9 -11.96 -29.67 -4.58
CA GLU A 9 -12.78 -29.66 -3.36
C GLU A 9 -12.01 -29.12 -2.15
N GLN A 10 -10.67 -29.16 -2.18
CA GLN A 10 -9.83 -28.68 -1.08
C GLN A 10 -9.83 -27.15 -0.97
N PHE A 11 -10.26 -26.44 -2.02
CA PHE A 11 -10.39 -24.99 -2.05
C PHE A 11 -11.80 -24.51 -1.70
N ALA A 12 -12.66 -25.37 -1.12
CA ALA A 12 -14.03 -25.03 -0.79
C ALA A 12 -14.16 -23.85 0.21
N GLY A 13 -13.14 -23.64 1.06
CA GLY A 13 -13.09 -22.54 2.02
C GLY A 13 -12.56 -21.22 1.45
N TYR A 14 -12.12 -21.19 0.19
CA TYR A 14 -11.62 -19.96 -0.44
C TYR A 14 -12.78 -19.04 -0.83
N PRO A 15 -12.55 -17.72 -0.89
CA PRO A 15 -13.50 -16.79 -1.52
C PRO A 15 -13.87 -17.21 -2.96
N PRO A 16 -15.08 -16.85 -3.45
CA PRO A 16 -15.60 -17.37 -4.71
C PRO A 16 -14.69 -17.20 -5.93
N GLU A 17 -14.15 -16.00 -6.17
CA GLU A 17 -13.29 -15.77 -7.35
C GLU A 17 -11.90 -16.37 -7.14
N ALA A 18 -11.33 -16.30 -5.93
CA ALA A 18 -10.10 -17.00 -5.56
C ALA A 18 -10.17 -18.51 -5.83
N ARG A 19 -11.28 -19.14 -5.43
CA ARG A 19 -11.54 -20.57 -5.66
C ARG A 19 -11.62 -20.88 -7.15
N LYS A 20 -12.39 -20.09 -7.89
CA LYS A 20 -12.55 -20.26 -9.35
C LYS A 20 -11.21 -20.13 -10.07
N LEU A 21 -10.40 -19.15 -9.69
CA LEU A 21 -9.09 -18.90 -10.26
C LEU A 21 -8.12 -20.07 -10.02
N VAL A 22 -7.96 -20.50 -8.77
CA VAL A 22 -7.03 -21.61 -8.47
C VAL A 22 -7.47 -22.93 -9.10
N VAL A 23 -8.78 -23.19 -9.18
CA VAL A 23 -9.32 -24.39 -9.84
C VAL A 23 -9.07 -24.36 -11.35
N ALA A 24 -9.23 -23.20 -12.00
CA ALA A 24 -8.93 -23.04 -13.42
C ALA A 24 -7.46 -23.30 -13.75
N HIS A 25 -6.54 -23.00 -12.83
CA HIS A 25 -5.10 -23.19 -12.99
C HIS A 25 -4.53 -24.41 -12.24
N LEU A 26 -5.39 -25.31 -11.76
CA LEU A 26 -5.01 -26.41 -10.88
C LEU A 26 -3.93 -27.32 -11.49
N GLY A 27 -3.98 -27.54 -12.81
CA GLY A 27 -2.98 -28.35 -13.52
C GLY A 27 -1.56 -27.78 -13.44
N ALA A 28 -1.42 -26.46 -13.46
CA ALA A 28 -0.12 -25.79 -13.28
C ALA A 28 0.32 -25.84 -11.81
N VAL A 29 -0.58 -25.50 -10.88
CA VAL A 29 -0.29 -25.47 -9.44
C VAL A 29 0.19 -26.84 -8.92
N LYS A 30 -0.37 -27.94 -9.42
CA LYS A 30 0.04 -29.31 -9.09
C LYS A 30 1.50 -29.64 -9.41
N GLN A 31 2.08 -28.94 -10.37
CA GLN A 31 3.44 -29.19 -10.85
C GLN A 31 4.48 -28.38 -10.08
N LEU A 32 4.07 -27.49 -9.18
CA LEU A 32 4.97 -26.61 -8.44
C LEU A 32 5.48 -27.26 -7.13
N PRO A 33 6.67 -26.88 -6.64
CA PRO A 33 7.22 -27.41 -5.40
C PRO A 33 6.48 -26.87 -4.16
N LEU A 34 6.43 -27.68 -3.10
CA LEU A 34 5.79 -27.31 -1.83
C LEU A 34 6.48 -26.12 -1.14
N SER A 35 7.77 -25.90 -1.39
CA SER A 35 8.51 -24.71 -0.92
C SER A 35 8.02 -23.40 -1.54
N PHE A 36 7.24 -23.46 -2.64
CA PHE A 36 6.72 -22.29 -3.35
C PHE A 36 5.19 -22.16 -3.29
N VAL A 37 4.45 -23.25 -3.50
CA VAL A 37 2.98 -23.22 -3.67
C VAL A 37 2.25 -22.43 -2.58
N PRO A 38 2.57 -22.58 -1.27
CA PRO A 38 1.87 -21.84 -0.23
C PRO A 38 2.09 -20.31 -0.32
N SER A 39 3.23 -19.85 -0.82
CA SER A 39 3.46 -18.41 -1.07
C SER A 39 2.52 -17.88 -2.16
N LEU A 40 2.32 -18.64 -3.25
CA LEU A 40 1.36 -18.31 -4.29
C LEU A 40 -0.07 -18.36 -3.77
N LEU A 41 -0.44 -19.41 -3.03
CA LEU A 41 -1.78 -19.55 -2.46
C LEU A 41 -2.11 -18.48 -1.43
N ARG A 42 -1.12 -17.95 -0.70
CA ARG A 42 -1.29 -16.81 0.19
C ARG A 42 -1.73 -15.55 -0.55
N GLU A 43 -1.28 -15.36 -1.78
CA GLU A 43 -1.73 -14.24 -2.61
C GLU A 43 -3.10 -14.55 -3.24
N VAL A 44 -3.33 -15.78 -3.72
CA VAL A 44 -4.58 -16.17 -4.37
C VAL A 44 -5.77 -16.20 -3.40
N ILE A 45 -5.59 -16.61 -2.15
CA ILE A 45 -6.70 -16.69 -1.17
C ILE A 45 -7.30 -15.31 -0.85
N GLU A 46 -6.54 -14.22 -1.05
CA GLU A 46 -7.01 -12.85 -0.87
C GLU A 46 -7.53 -12.21 -2.18
N TYR A 47 -7.67 -12.99 -3.26
CA TYR A 47 -7.97 -12.47 -4.60
C TYR A 47 -9.21 -11.57 -4.61
N ASP A 48 -10.35 -12.00 -4.05
CA ASP A 48 -11.59 -11.21 -4.04
C ASP A 48 -11.45 -9.83 -3.37
N TYR A 49 -10.44 -9.63 -2.53
CA TYR A 49 -10.16 -8.39 -1.80
C TYR A 49 -8.95 -7.59 -2.33
N LYS A 50 -8.41 -7.98 -3.48
CA LYS A 50 -7.29 -7.32 -4.14
C LYS A 50 -7.77 -6.24 -5.12
N PHE A 51 -6.95 -5.21 -5.33
CA PHE A 51 -7.25 -4.18 -6.32
C PHE A 51 -7.09 -4.73 -7.75
N PRO A 52 -7.69 -4.09 -8.77
CA PRO A 52 -7.58 -4.54 -10.16
C PRO A 52 -6.14 -4.72 -10.67
N ALA A 53 -5.19 -3.87 -10.23
CA ALA A 53 -3.79 -4.01 -10.60
C ALA A 53 -3.15 -5.27 -10.00
N GLU A 54 -3.55 -5.66 -8.78
CA GLU A 54 -3.12 -6.90 -8.14
C GLU A 54 -3.77 -8.13 -8.80
N HIS A 55 -5.06 -8.08 -9.17
CA HIS A 55 -5.71 -9.12 -9.97
C HIS A 55 -4.95 -9.37 -11.26
N ALA A 56 -4.72 -8.31 -12.05
CA ALA A 56 -4.01 -8.42 -13.33
C ALA A 56 -2.59 -8.99 -13.17
N ALA A 57 -1.92 -8.74 -12.04
CA ALA A 57 -0.62 -9.35 -11.77
C ALA A 57 -0.73 -10.87 -11.52
N ILE A 58 -1.67 -11.28 -10.66
CA ILE A 58 -1.91 -12.70 -10.33
C ILE A 58 -2.38 -13.48 -11.56
N ASP A 59 -3.33 -12.91 -12.32
CA ASP A 59 -3.87 -13.55 -13.52
C ASP A 59 -2.77 -13.79 -14.56
N ARG A 60 -1.89 -12.80 -14.77
CA ARG A 60 -0.73 -12.96 -15.67
C ARG A 60 0.25 -14.01 -15.17
N GLU A 61 0.54 -14.04 -13.86
CA GLU A 61 1.44 -15.03 -13.27
C GLU A 61 0.90 -16.45 -13.46
N LEU A 62 -0.38 -16.68 -13.13
CA LEU A 62 -1.02 -17.99 -13.29
C LEU A 62 -1.18 -18.41 -14.75
N ALA A 63 -1.52 -17.47 -15.64
CA ALA A 63 -1.57 -17.71 -17.08
C ALA A 63 -0.20 -18.08 -17.64
N ALA A 64 0.86 -17.36 -17.24
CA ALA A 64 2.23 -17.68 -17.64
C ALA A 64 2.62 -19.08 -17.18
N LEU A 65 2.40 -19.41 -15.89
CA LEU A 65 2.67 -20.75 -15.35
C LEU A 65 1.90 -21.85 -16.08
N SER A 66 0.65 -21.59 -16.46
CA SER A 66 -0.19 -22.56 -17.18
C SER A 66 0.21 -22.75 -18.64
N SER A 67 0.95 -21.80 -19.21
CA SER A 67 1.49 -21.91 -20.58
C SER A 67 2.81 -22.70 -20.66
N LEU A 68 3.47 -22.93 -19.52
CA LEU A 68 4.75 -23.63 -19.48
C LEU A 68 4.55 -25.14 -19.64
N THR A 69 5.46 -25.77 -20.38
CA THR A 69 5.59 -27.22 -20.43
C THR A 69 6.15 -27.77 -19.11
N PRO A 70 5.94 -29.07 -18.78
CA PRO A 70 6.52 -29.67 -17.57
C PRO A 70 8.04 -29.52 -17.46
N ALA A 71 8.76 -29.56 -18.58
CA ALA A 71 10.21 -29.35 -18.62
C ALA A 71 10.59 -27.92 -18.24
N GLN A 72 9.84 -26.92 -18.75
CA GLN A 72 10.06 -25.51 -18.40
C GLN A 72 9.69 -25.23 -16.94
N ILE A 73 8.61 -25.82 -16.42
CA ILE A 73 8.28 -25.74 -14.99
C ILE A 73 9.43 -26.33 -14.15
N HIS A 74 9.98 -27.48 -14.56
CA HIS A 74 11.12 -28.07 -13.88
C HIS A 74 12.34 -27.13 -13.87
N GLU A 75 12.65 -26.50 -15.00
CA GLU A 75 13.73 -25.53 -15.12
C GLU A 75 13.50 -24.29 -14.25
N TRP A 76 12.29 -23.73 -14.26
CA TRP A 76 11.97 -22.50 -13.54
C TRP A 76 12.04 -22.68 -12.03
N PHE A 77 11.61 -23.84 -11.53
CA PHE A 77 11.47 -24.12 -10.11
C PHE A 77 12.56 -25.04 -9.55
N GLN A 78 13.58 -25.42 -10.35
CA GLN A 78 14.67 -26.32 -9.96
C GLN A 78 15.26 -25.98 -8.58
N ALA A 79 15.62 -24.71 -8.36
CA ALA A 79 16.20 -24.25 -7.11
C ALA A 79 15.25 -24.40 -5.91
N PHE A 80 13.94 -24.24 -6.10
CA PHE A 80 12.95 -24.46 -5.05
C PHE A 80 12.80 -25.93 -4.66
N TRP A 81 12.96 -26.89 -5.59
CA TRP A 81 12.97 -28.33 -5.27
C TRP A 81 14.22 -28.79 -4.51
N GLN A 82 15.33 -28.05 -4.64
CA GLN A 82 16.56 -28.38 -3.92
C GLN A 82 16.51 -28.00 -2.44
N LEU A 83 15.54 -27.17 -2.04
CA LEU A 83 15.32 -26.83 -0.64
C LEU A 83 14.80 -28.06 0.12
N SER A 84 15.48 -28.41 1.20
CA SER A 84 14.96 -29.40 2.16
C SER A 84 13.82 -28.78 2.96
N LEU A 85 12.82 -29.60 3.30
CA LEU A 85 11.70 -29.23 4.16
C LEU A 85 11.62 -30.22 5.33
N SER A 86 11.14 -29.75 6.49
CA SER A 86 10.86 -30.65 7.61
C SER A 86 9.55 -31.40 7.41
N GLY A 87 9.44 -32.63 7.94
CA GLY A 87 8.17 -33.37 7.94
C GLY A 87 7.03 -32.63 8.66
N LYS A 88 7.36 -31.73 9.59
CA LYS A 88 6.38 -30.82 10.21
C LYS A 88 5.79 -29.85 9.17
N LEU A 89 6.62 -29.21 8.35
CA LEU A 89 6.12 -28.34 7.27
C LEU A 89 5.26 -29.12 6.27
N GLU A 90 5.68 -30.33 5.88
CA GLU A 90 4.94 -31.17 4.92
C GLU A 90 3.54 -31.63 5.39
N SER A 91 3.34 -31.64 6.71
CA SER A 91 2.08 -32.03 7.36
C SER A 91 1.19 -30.86 7.73
N LEU A 92 1.64 -29.61 7.57
CA LEU A 92 0.80 -28.43 7.77
C LEU A 92 -0.35 -28.37 6.76
N ASP A 93 -1.47 -27.79 7.18
CA ASP A 93 -2.57 -27.44 6.29
C ASP A 93 -2.24 -26.17 5.50
N TRP A 94 -1.28 -26.28 4.59
CA TRP A 94 -0.78 -25.18 3.78
C TRP A 94 -1.78 -24.67 2.74
N ILE A 95 -2.91 -25.37 2.54
CA ILE A 95 -4.00 -24.93 1.66
C ILE A 95 -4.86 -23.92 2.38
N ASN A 96 -5.36 -24.25 3.57
CA ASN A 96 -6.24 -23.34 4.29
C ASN A 96 -5.46 -22.33 5.16
N GLN A 97 -4.18 -22.60 5.42
CA GLN A 97 -3.31 -21.73 6.23
C GLN A 97 -1.97 -21.42 5.53
N PRO A 98 -1.99 -20.91 4.28
CA PRO A 98 -0.77 -20.67 3.51
C PRO A 98 0.15 -19.64 4.18
N ALA A 99 -0.40 -18.60 4.82
CA ALA A 99 0.39 -17.62 5.54
C ALA A 99 1.19 -18.23 6.71
N GLN A 100 0.57 -19.14 7.47
CA GLN A 100 1.24 -19.82 8.58
C GLN A 100 2.35 -20.75 8.07
N PHE A 101 2.13 -21.42 6.94
CA PHE A 101 3.17 -22.22 6.32
C PHE A 101 4.37 -21.35 5.91
N VAL A 102 4.14 -20.21 5.24
CA VAL A 102 5.21 -19.31 4.79
C VAL A 102 6.03 -18.77 5.97
N GLU A 103 5.39 -18.43 7.08
CA GLU A 103 6.07 -18.00 8.29
C GLU A 103 6.97 -19.11 8.87
N GLN A 104 6.43 -20.32 9.02
CA GLN A 104 7.22 -21.46 9.52
C GLN A 104 8.32 -21.90 8.54
N LEU A 105 8.08 -21.78 7.23
CA LEU A 105 9.08 -22.03 6.20
C LEU A 105 10.25 -21.04 6.37
N SER A 106 9.96 -19.74 6.52
CA SER A 106 11.00 -18.73 6.71
C SER A 106 11.88 -19.02 7.94
N ALA A 107 11.25 -19.35 9.08
CA ALA A 107 11.97 -19.73 10.29
C ALA A 107 12.84 -20.99 10.09
N TYR A 108 12.32 -21.98 9.38
CA TYR A 108 13.04 -23.22 9.08
C TYR A 108 14.23 -23.00 8.12
N LEU A 109 14.05 -22.21 7.07
CA LEU A 109 15.12 -21.88 6.11
C LEU A 109 16.24 -21.08 6.79
N TRP A 110 15.91 -20.22 7.76
CA TRP A 110 16.90 -19.53 8.57
C TRP A 110 17.74 -20.50 9.41
N THR A 111 17.09 -21.39 10.17
CA THR A 111 17.80 -22.33 11.06
C THR A 111 18.59 -23.40 10.31
N THR A 112 18.27 -23.65 9.04
CA THR A 112 18.98 -24.59 8.17
C THR A 112 19.93 -23.93 7.17
N HIS A 113 20.12 -22.61 7.26
CA HIS A 113 21.00 -21.84 6.37
C HIS A 113 20.64 -21.95 4.87
N GLN A 114 19.35 -22.11 4.55
CA GLN A 114 18.83 -22.20 3.18
C GLN A 114 18.14 -20.91 2.70
N LEU A 115 18.10 -19.85 3.53
CA LEU A 115 17.39 -18.61 3.19
C LEU A 115 17.99 -17.89 1.96
N ASP A 116 19.31 -17.89 1.80
CA ASP A 116 19.97 -17.26 0.65
C ASP A 116 19.58 -17.97 -0.65
N ALA A 117 19.64 -19.31 -0.67
CA ALA A 117 19.22 -20.11 -1.81
C ALA A 117 17.73 -19.88 -2.18
N PHE A 118 16.85 -19.76 -1.18
CA PHE A 118 15.45 -19.41 -1.42
C PHE A 118 15.31 -18.00 -2.01
N THR A 119 16.08 -17.03 -1.50
CA THR A 119 16.05 -15.64 -1.96
C THR A 119 16.52 -15.53 -3.42
N ASP A 120 17.61 -16.20 -3.76
CA ASP A 120 18.13 -16.26 -5.14
C ASP A 120 17.13 -16.91 -6.09
N ALA A 121 16.49 -18.02 -5.67
CA ALA A 121 15.44 -18.68 -6.43
C ALA A 121 14.22 -17.75 -6.67
N ALA A 122 13.80 -17.01 -5.64
CA ALA A 122 12.69 -16.06 -5.73
C ALA A 122 13.01 -14.86 -6.64
N ILE A 123 14.24 -14.34 -6.60
CA ILE A 123 14.70 -13.27 -7.51
C ILE A 123 14.73 -13.78 -8.95
N ALA A 124 15.29 -14.96 -9.19
CA ALA A 124 15.33 -15.57 -10.52
C ALA A 124 13.91 -15.80 -11.08
N TYR A 125 12.99 -16.32 -10.26
CA TYR A 125 11.58 -16.47 -10.61
C TYR A 125 10.93 -15.13 -10.97
N GLY A 126 11.08 -14.11 -10.11
CA GLY A 126 10.53 -12.77 -10.34
C GLY A 126 11.08 -12.09 -11.59
N ASN A 127 12.32 -12.35 -11.97
CA ASN A 127 12.89 -11.85 -13.22
C ASN A 127 12.25 -12.53 -14.43
N ARG A 128 12.05 -13.85 -14.39
CA ARG A 128 11.40 -14.60 -15.49
C ARG A 128 9.97 -14.17 -15.74
N THR A 129 9.19 -13.93 -14.68
CA THR A 129 7.81 -13.43 -14.81
C THR A 129 7.74 -12.00 -15.36
N ARG A 130 8.77 -11.17 -15.12
CA ARG A 130 8.88 -9.82 -15.71
C ARG A 130 9.31 -9.82 -17.18
N ILE A 131 10.22 -10.71 -17.59
CA ILE A 131 10.86 -10.68 -18.93
C ILE A 131 9.86 -10.92 -20.09
N GLY A 132 8.64 -11.40 -19.83
CA GLY A 132 7.58 -11.54 -20.84
C GLY A 132 6.47 -10.48 -20.78
N THR A 133 6.49 -9.55 -19.84
CA THR A 133 5.38 -8.62 -19.60
C THR A 133 5.74 -7.22 -20.07
N ALA A 134 5.23 -6.82 -21.24
CA ALA A 134 5.33 -5.43 -21.66
C ALA A 134 4.60 -4.54 -20.63
N PRO A 135 5.24 -3.46 -20.13
CA PRO A 135 4.57 -2.55 -19.22
C PRO A 135 3.36 -1.95 -19.95
N GLN A 136 2.18 -2.11 -19.35
CA GLN A 136 0.97 -1.51 -19.88
C GLN A 136 1.09 0.01 -19.69
N LEU A 137 1.34 0.72 -20.79
CA LEU A 137 1.43 2.18 -20.76
C LEU A 137 0.07 2.74 -20.35
N ASN A 138 0.06 3.58 -19.33
CA ASN A 138 -1.15 4.27 -18.92
C ASN A 138 -1.59 5.24 -20.01
N ALA A 139 -2.89 5.30 -20.29
CA ALA A 139 -3.46 6.30 -21.19
C ALA A 139 -3.25 7.75 -20.71
N MET A 140 -2.92 7.92 -19.43
CA MET A 140 -2.71 9.20 -18.76
C MET A 140 -1.44 9.16 -17.90
N ARG A 141 -0.70 10.27 -17.90
CA ARG A 141 0.45 10.52 -17.01
C ARG A 141 0.01 10.48 -15.54
N ARG A 142 0.76 9.79 -14.68
CA ARG A 142 0.42 9.76 -13.24
C ARG A 142 0.67 11.12 -12.60
N LEU A 143 -0.18 11.48 -11.65
CA LEU A 143 -0.06 12.71 -10.86
C LEU A 143 -0.07 12.38 -9.37
N GLY A 144 1.02 12.72 -8.68
CA GLY A 144 1.08 12.73 -7.22
C GLY A 144 0.93 14.16 -6.69
N VAL A 145 0.16 14.31 -5.62
CA VAL A 145 0.00 15.58 -4.90
C VAL A 145 0.22 15.33 -3.42
N ALA A 146 1.07 16.11 -2.77
CA ALA A 146 1.28 16.12 -1.33
C ALA A 146 1.02 17.52 -0.77
N VAL A 147 0.20 17.61 0.26
CA VAL A 147 -0.05 18.86 0.99
C VAL A 147 0.39 18.67 2.43
N ILE A 148 1.27 19.55 2.92
CA ILE A 148 1.93 19.43 4.21
C ILE A 148 1.74 20.69 5.06
N GLY A 149 1.90 20.57 6.37
CA GLY A 149 1.99 21.74 7.25
C GLY A 149 0.67 22.38 7.65
N GLN A 150 -0.45 21.64 7.55
CA GLN A 150 -1.75 22.10 8.02
C GLN A 150 -1.67 22.72 9.42
N GLY A 151 -2.11 23.98 9.54
CA GLY A 151 -2.16 24.72 10.80
C GLY A 151 -0.83 25.28 11.32
N VAL A 152 0.29 25.06 10.63
CA VAL A 152 1.56 25.74 10.94
C VAL A 152 1.44 27.20 10.51
N LEU A 153 1.75 28.16 11.39
CA LEU A 153 1.65 29.60 11.08
C LEU A 153 2.91 30.19 10.46
N SER A 154 4.08 29.64 10.82
CA SER A 154 5.38 30.03 10.29
C SER A 154 6.41 28.93 10.48
N TYR A 155 7.35 28.85 9.54
CA TYR A 155 8.46 27.92 9.57
C TYR A 155 9.68 28.50 8.84
N ASP A 156 10.78 28.71 9.56
CA ASP A 156 11.99 29.34 9.01
C ASP A 156 12.99 28.32 8.42
N GLY A 157 12.70 27.03 8.54
CA GLY A 157 13.52 25.97 7.98
C GLY A 157 13.27 25.78 6.49
N PRO A 158 14.27 25.36 5.71
CA PRO A 158 14.05 25.04 4.30
C PRO A 158 13.21 23.76 4.15
N LEU A 159 12.14 23.86 3.36
CA LEU A 159 11.29 22.73 2.98
C LEU A 159 11.72 22.11 1.64
N PHE A 160 11.26 20.88 1.43
CA PHE A 160 11.41 20.08 0.23
C PHE A 160 12.87 19.75 -0.12
N ARG A 161 13.78 19.72 0.86
CA ARG A 161 15.23 19.58 0.63
C ARG A 161 15.57 18.42 -0.31
N ASN A 162 14.99 17.24 -0.05
CA ASN A 162 15.23 16.03 -0.84
C ASN A 162 14.53 16.03 -2.20
N LEU A 163 13.58 16.95 -2.43
CA LEU A 163 12.84 17.08 -3.70
C LEU A 163 13.39 18.21 -4.58
N ARG A 164 14.11 19.19 -4.01
CA ARG A 164 14.63 20.38 -4.72
C ARG A 164 15.46 20.04 -5.94
N GLU A 165 16.34 19.04 -5.84
CA GLU A 165 17.19 18.64 -6.97
C GLU A 165 16.41 18.01 -8.14
N HIS A 166 15.17 17.58 -7.90
CA HIS A 166 14.35 16.88 -8.88
C HIS A 166 13.31 17.78 -9.57
N GLY A 167 13.03 18.97 -9.04
CA GLY A 167 11.92 19.81 -9.49
C GLY A 167 12.24 21.30 -9.59
N THR A 168 11.21 22.07 -9.95
CA THR A 168 11.20 23.53 -9.88
C THR A 168 10.51 23.96 -8.58
N TYR A 169 11.18 24.80 -7.79
CA TYR A 169 10.64 25.36 -6.55
C TYR A 169 9.98 26.72 -6.82
N PHE A 170 8.76 26.91 -6.32
CA PHE A 170 7.96 28.12 -6.48
C PHE A 170 7.80 28.81 -5.13
N ARG A 171 8.13 30.11 -5.05
CA ARG A 171 8.10 30.89 -3.81
C ARG A 171 6.90 31.84 -3.69
N GLN A 172 6.15 32.02 -4.77
CA GLN A 172 5.06 32.99 -4.90
C GLN A 172 3.73 32.33 -5.29
N VAL A 173 3.47 31.14 -4.74
CA VAL A 173 2.20 30.43 -4.97
C VAL A 173 1.06 31.17 -4.28
N LYS A 174 -0.06 31.35 -4.98
CA LYS A 174 -1.30 31.85 -4.39
C LYS A 174 -1.97 30.72 -3.61
N SER A 175 -2.06 30.85 -2.29
CA SER A 175 -2.51 29.79 -1.38
C SER A 175 -4.03 29.74 -1.21
N GLU A 176 -4.76 30.76 -1.65
CA GLU A 176 -6.19 30.90 -1.42
C GLU A 176 -6.97 29.74 -2.05
N ASN A 177 -7.81 29.08 -1.24
CA ASN A 177 -8.60 27.90 -1.64
C ASN A 177 -7.75 26.73 -2.17
N GLY A 178 -6.47 26.64 -1.79
CA GLY A 178 -5.53 25.69 -2.37
C GLY A 178 -6.02 24.24 -2.39
N VAL A 179 -6.45 23.70 -1.25
CA VAL A 179 -7.00 22.33 -1.17
C VAL A 179 -8.20 22.13 -2.10
N LYS A 180 -9.10 23.12 -2.18
CA LYS A 180 -10.29 23.06 -3.05
C LYS A 180 -9.90 23.06 -4.53
N LEU A 181 -8.91 23.87 -4.92
CA LEU A 181 -8.39 23.89 -6.29
C LEU A 181 -7.74 22.55 -6.67
N LEU A 182 -6.95 21.96 -5.77
CA LEU A 182 -6.34 20.65 -5.97
C LEU A 182 -7.40 19.54 -6.09
N LEU A 183 -8.39 19.51 -5.20
CA LEU A 183 -9.49 18.52 -5.28
C LEU A 183 -10.30 18.66 -6.57
N ALA A 184 -10.59 19.89 -7.00
CA ALA A 184 -11.30 20.13 -8.26
C ALA A 184 -10.47 19.64 -9.47
N ALA A 185 -9.16 19.82 -9.47
CA ALA A 185 -8.29 19.32 -10.53
C ALA A 185 -8.21 17.78 -10.55
N VAL A 186 -8.12 17.15 -9.38
CA VAL A 186 -8.14 15.69 -9.25
C VAL A 186 -9.50 15.10 -9.68
N GLU A 187 -10.60 15.75 -9.32
CA GLU A 187 -11.95 15.41 -9.78
C GLU A 187 -12.07 15.53 -11.31
N ALA A 188 -11.57 16.62 -11.91
CA ALA A 188 -11.60 16.79 -13.36
C ALA A 188 -10.85 15.66 -14.08
N ARG A 189 -9.72 15.19 -13.53
CA ARG A 189 -9.00 14.03 -14.04
C ARG A 189 -9.84 12.76 -13.93
N ALA A 190 -10.50 12.52 -12.79
CA ALA A 190 -11.35 11.37 -12.56
C ALA A 190 -12.56 11.32 -13.51
N LYS A 191 -13.16 12.48 -13.82
CA LYS A 191 -14.25 12.58 -14.80
C LYS A 191 -13.81 12.21 -16.22
N THR A 192 -12.63 12.69 -16.63
CA THR A 192 -12.12 12.45 -17.98
C THR A 192 -11.61 11.01 -18.15
N HIS A 193 -11.09 10.39 -17.09
CA HIS A 193 -10.51 9.05 -17.14
C HIS A 193 -11.05 8.16 -16.02
N PRO A 194 -12.33 7.76 -16.07
CA PRO A 194 -12.94 6.95 -15.01
C PRO A 194 -12.31 5.56 -14.99
N VAL A 195 -11.59 5.26 -13.91
CA VAL A 195 -10.98 3.95 -13.65
C VAL A 195 -11.24 3.58 -12.19
N PRO A 196 -11.71 2.35 -11.90
CA PRO A 196 -11.89 1.88 -10.51
C PRO A 196 -10.59 2.03 -9.72
N TYR A 197 -10.66 2.72 -8.57
CA TYR A 197 -9.48 3.03 -7.74
C TYR A 197 -8.35 3.77 -8.50
N GLY A 198 -8.67 4.47 -9.59
CA GLY A 198 -7.71 5.21 -10.39
C GLY A 198 -7.34 6.57 -9.79
N HIS A 199 -8.18 7.13 -8.92
CA HIS A 199 -8.03 8.48 -8.37
C HIS A 199 -8.30 8.46 -6.87
N TRP A 200 -7.30 8.88 -6.08
CA TRP A 200 -7.31 8.76 -4.63
C TRP A 200 -7.18 10.10 -3.94
N TYR A 201 -7.88 10.23 -2.82
CA TYR A 201 -7.68 11.28 -1.83
C TYR A 201 -7.44 10.63 -0.45
N VAL A 202 -6.20 10.69 0.02
CA VAL A 202 -5.78 10.26 1.34
C VAL A 202 -5.74 11.48 2.24
N ASP A 203 -6.51 11.45 3.32
CA ASP A 203 -6.55 12.54 4.29
C ASP A 203 -6.03 12.06 5.65
N GLY A 204 -4.99 12.73 6.15
CA GLY A 204 -4.38 12.44 7.45
C GLY A 204 -5.22 12.88 8.64
N GLY A 205 -6.34 13.60 8.46
CA GLY A 205 -7.18 14.11 9.53
C GLY A 205 -8.65 14.12 9.11
N GLN A 206 -9.26 15.31 9.15
CA GLN A 206 -10.61 15.54 8.66
C GLN A 206 -10.60 15.79 7.15
N ALA A 207 -11.19 14.84 6.40
CA ALA A 207 -11.34 14.97 4.97
C ALA A 207 -12.11 16.24 4.59
N ALA A 208 -11.53 17.02 3.67
CA ALA A 208 -12.25 18.10 3.00
C ALA A 208 -13.39 17.53 2.14
N GLU A 209 -14.35 18.39 1.79
CA GLU A 209 -15.41 18.03 0.84
C GLU A 209 -14.79 17.66 -0.52
N HIS A 210 -15.16 16.50 -1.05
CA HIS A 210 -14.61 15.97 -2.28
C HIS A 210 -15.64 15.19 -3.06
N SER A 211 -15.37 15.01 -4.35
CA SER A 211 -16.20 14.23 -5.27
C SER A 211 -16.24 12.74 -4.90
N PRO A 212 -17.40 12.07 -5.00
CA PRO A 212 -17.50 10.62 -4.80
C PRO A 212 -16.76 9.81 -5.88
N LEU A 213 -16.26 10.47 -6.93
CA LEU A 213 -15.40 9.85 -7.96
C LEU A 213 -14.00 9.49 -7.43
N LEU A 214 -13.63 9.98 -6.25
CA LEU A 214 -12.33 9.71 -5.64
C LEU A 214 -12.48 8.62 -4.58
N THR A 215 -11.58 7.64 -4.63
CA THR A 215 -11.40 6.72 -3.51
C THR A 215 -10.79 7.49 -2.34
N CYS A 216 -11.54 7.60 -1.25
CA CYS A 216 -11.09 8.34 -0.07
C CYS A 216 -10.80 7.44 1.11
N VAL A 217 -9.65 7.66 1.74
CA VAL A 217 -9.33 7.09 3.06
C VAL A 217 -8.93 8.24 3.98
N SER A 218 -9.61 8.37 5.11
CA SER A 218 -9.39 9.45 6.07
C SER A 218 -9.09 8.90 7.45
N PHE A 219 -8.08 9.49 8.10
CA PHE A 219 -7.73 9.18 9.47
C PHE A 219 -8.92 9.43 10.39
N GLN A 220 -9.57 10.59 10.35
CA GLN A 220 -10.70 10.86 11.25
C GLN A 220 -11.89 9.92 11.00
N ARG A 221 -12.22 9.61 9.74
CA ARG A 221 -13.33 8.69 9.43
C ARG A 221 -13.09 7.26 9.94
N LEU A 222 -11.84 6.84 10.05
CA LEU A 222 -11.46 5.52 10.59
C LEU A 222 -11.33 5.49 12.11
N GLU A 223 -11.67 6.56 12.82
CA GLU A 223 -11.58 6.59 14.29
C GLU A 223 -12.35 5.44 14.97
N PRO A 224 -13.59 5.08 14.59
CA PRO A 224 -14.29 3.95 15.21
C PRO A 224 -13.55 2.61 15.02
N VAL A 225 -12.98 2.40 13.83
CA VAL A 225 -12.23 1.17 13.48
C VAL A 225 -10.93 1.12 14.28
N ARG A 226 -10.22 2.25 14.40
CA ARG A 226 -9.02 2.37 15.24
C ARG A 226 -9.31 2.09 16.70
N ALA A 227 -10.37 2.69 17.24
CA ALA A 227 -10.77 2.47 18.63
C ALA A 227 -11.10 1.00 18.90
N ALA A 228 -11.83 0.35 17.98
CA ALA A 228 -12.12 -1.09 18.06
C ALA A 228 -10.82 -1.93 18.03
N LEU A 229 -9.88 -1.59 17.15
CA LEU A 229 -8.59 -2.29 17.04
C LEU A 229 -7.74 -2.10 18.30
N LEU A 230 -7.60 -0.88 18.82
CA LEU A 230 -6.85 -0.59 20.04
C LEU A 230 -7.41 -1.35 21.25
N LYS A 231 -8.74 -1.39 21.37
CA LYS A 231 -9.43 -2.20 22.39
C LYS A 231 -9.16 -3.69 22.22
N ASN A 232 -9.17 -4.19 20.98
CA ASN A 232 -8.84 -5.59 20.69
C ASN A 232 -7.40 -5.91 21.12
N ILE A 233 -6.43 -5.08 20.74
CA ILE A 233 -5.02 -5.24 21.10
C ILE A 233 -4.83 -5.27 22.62
N GLN A 234 -5.45 -4.35 23.35
CA GLN A 234 -5.37 -4.33 24.83
C GLN A 234 -5.90 -5.61 25.46
N MET A 235 -7.04 -6.10 24.98
CA MET A 235 -7.65 -7.32 25.48
C MET A 235 -6.75 -8.54 25.22
N GLU A 236 -6.11 -8.62 24.06
CA GLU A 236 -5.21 -9.73 23.73
C GLU A 236 -3.91 -9.68 24.53
N ILE A 237 -3.28 -8.50 24.69
CA ILE A 237 -2.06 -8.33 25.51
C ILE A 237 -2.28 -8.78 26.96
N GLY A 238 -3.49 -8.65 27.49
CA GLY A 238 -3.85 -9.12 28.83
C GLY A 238 -3.91 -10.65 28.98
N ARG A 239 -3.84 -11.43 27.90
CA ARG A 239 -3.94 -12.90 27.94
C ARG A 239 -2.59 -13.57 28.25
N PRO A 240 -2.56 -14.58 29.14
CA PRO A 240 -1.35 -15.36 29.37
C PRO A 240 -0.82 -15.99 28.08
N GLY A 241 0.48 -15.81 27.79
CA GLY A 241 1.12 -16.35 26.59
C GLY A 241 0.97 -15.51 25.31
N MET A 242 0.36 -14.33 25.38
CA MET A 242 0.29 -13.41 24.24
C MET A 242 1.61 -12.60 24.10
N GLY A 243 2.51 -13.10 23.26
CA GLY A 243 3.72 -12.37 22.85
C GLY A 243 3.49 -11.46 21.63
N PRO A 244 4.51 -10.68 21.23
CA PRO A 244 4.42 -9.79 20.07
C PRO A 244 4.12 -10.50 18.75
N GLU A 245 4.66 -11.71 18.54
CA GLU A 245 4.43 -12.47 17.30
C GLU A 245 3.04 -13.10 17.26
N GLU A 246 2.53 -13.58 18.40
CA GLU A 246 1.16 -14.06 18.54
C GLU A 246 0.17 -12.92 18.28
N LEU A 247 0.41 -11.73 18.83
CA LEU A 247 -0.42 -10.55 18.61
C LEU A 247 -0.39 -10.14 17.13
N ARG A 248 0.78 -10.12 16.48
CA ARG A 248 0.90 -9.83 15.04
C ARG A 248 0.10 -10.84 14.21
N THR A 249 0.20 -12.12 14.54
CA THR A 249 -0.54 -13.20 13.87
C THR A 249 -2.04 -13.07 14.05
N HIS A 250 -2.48 -12.71 15.26
CA HIS A 250 -3.89 -12.44 15.56
C HIS A 250 -4.41 -11.24 14.76
N MET A 251 -3.69 -10.11 14.78
CA MET A 251 -4.07 -8.91 14.03
C MET A 251 -4.15 -9.14 12.52
N ALA A 252 -3.26 -9.97 11.97
CA ALA A 252 -3.27 -10.32 10.54
C ALA A 252 -4.53 -11.09 10.10
N ARG A 253 -5.26 -11.70 11.05
CA ARG A 253 -6.49 -12.48 10.81
C ARG A 253 -7.77 -11.65 10.96
N LEU A 254 -7.69 -10.45 11.51
CA LEU A 254 -8.86 -9.59 11.70
C LEU A 254 -9.53 -9.26 10.35
N SER A 255 -10.85 -9.39 10.33
CA SER A 255 -11.71 -9.01 9.22
C SER A 255 -12.28 -7.60 9.42
N PRO A 256 -12.78 -6.94 8.36
CA PRO A 256 -13.54 -5.69 8.49
C PRO A 256 -14.65 -5.74 9.54
N THR A 257 -15.40 -6.85 9.59
CA THR A 257 -16.50 -7.01 10.53
C THR A 257 -16.07 -7.14 11.98
N ASP A 258 -14.86 -7.68 12.24
CA ASP A 258 -14.32 -7.77 13.60
C ASP A 258 -14.05 -6.39 14.21
N LEU A 259 -13.90 -5.38 13.34
CA LEU A 259 -13.62 -3.98 13.71
C LEU A 259 -14.81 -3.05 13.45
N GLY A 260 -16.01 -3.60 13.21
CA GLY A 260 -17.25 -2.84 13.10
C GLY A 260 -17.50 -2.18 11.75
N LEU A 261 -16.85 -2.61 10.67
CA LEU A 261 -17.18 -2.18 9.31
C LEU A 261 -18.39 -2.97 8.76
N ASP A 262 -19.28 -2.27 8.06
CA ASP A 262 -20.53 -2.83 7.52
C ASP A 262 -20.30 -3.81 6.36
N LYS A 263 -21.05 -4.91 6.35
CA LYS A 263 -20.99 -5.94 5.28
C LYS A 263 -21.48 -5.49 3.91
N GLY A 264 -22.08 -4.30 3.79
CA GLY A 264 -22.63 -3.77 2.53
C GLY A 264 -21.74 -2.76 1.82
N GLY A 265 -20.54 -2.50 2.33
CA GLY A 265 -19.60 -1.55 1.75
C GLY A 265 -18.72 -2.14 0.65
N ASP A 266 -17.77 -1.33 0.18
CA ASP A 266 -16.72 -1.78 -0.72
C ASP A 266 -15.74 -2.70 0.03
N GLU A 267 -15.87 -4.02 -0.18
CA GLU A 267 -15.10 -5.04 0.53
C GLU A 267 -13.58 -4.93 0.29
N VAL A 268 -13.16 -4.54 -0.92
CA VAL A 268 -11.75 -4.33 -1.26
C VAL A 268 -11.20 -3.16 -0.46
N LEU A 269 -11.91 -2.04 -0.44
CA LEU A 269 -11.48 -0.85 0.31
C LEU A 269 -11.52 -1.09 1.82
N GLN A 270 -12.53 -1.79 2.34
CA GLN A 270 -12.62 -2.13 3.76
C GLN A 270 -11.49 -3.07 4.19
N ARG A 271 -11.19 -4.11 3.39
CA ARG A 271 -10.04 -5.00 3.65
C ARG A 271 -8.73 -4.22 3.62
N PHE A 272 -8.58 -3.29 2.68
CA PHE A 272 -7.43 -2.39 2.61
C PHE A 272 -7.30 -1.53 3.87
N GLN A 273 -8.39 -0.91 4.34
CA GLN A 273 -8.40 -0.08 5.56
C GLN A 273 -7.98 -0.86 6.81
N VAL A 274 -8.49 -2.08 6.99
CA VAL A 274 -8.06 -2.94 8.11
C VAL A 274 -6.58 -3.24 8.01
N LYS A 275 -6.10 -3.65 6.84
CA LYS A 275 -4.68 -3.97 6.60
C LYS A 275 -3.76 -2.79 6.86
N LEU A 276 -4.17 -1.56 6.52
CA LEU A 276 -3.41 -0.35 6.85
C LEU A 276 -3.18 -0.21 8.36
N LEU A 277 -4.21 -0.51 9.16
CA LEU A 277 -4.19 -0.36 10.62
C LEU A 277 -3.51 -1.55 11.33
N THR A 278 -3.55 -2.74 10.75
CA THR A 278 -2.97 -3.94 11.37
C THR A 278 -1.55 -4.25 10.93
N GLU A 279 -1.12 -3.79 9.76
CA GLU A 279 0.22 -4.07 9.22
C GLU A 279 1.13 -2.84 9.25
N GLY A 280 0.56 -1.63 9.31
CA GLY A 280 1.30 -0.38 9.42
C GLY A 280 1.64 -0.05 10.87
N SER A 281 2.92 0.02 11.21
CA SER A 281 3.33 0.42 12.55
C SER A 281 2.91 1.87 12.84
N GLY A 282 2.09 2.09 13.87
CA GLY A 282 1.70 3.42 14.34
C GLY A 282 0.59 4.10 13.53
N THR A 283 0.06 3.48 12.49
CA THR A 283 -1.05 4.02 11.66
C THR A 283 -2.37 4.12 12.43
N GLN A 284 -2.48 3.39 13.54
CA GLN A 284 -3.58 3.44 14.48
C GLN A 284 -3.46 4.57 15.52
N ILE A 285 -2.36 5.33 15.52
CA ILE A 285 -2.08 6.37 16.54
C ILE A 285 -1.70 7.69 15.91
N PHE A 286 -0.88 7.68 14.87
CA PHE A 286 -0.29 8.88 14.27
C PHE A 286 -0.81 9.10 12.85
N SER A 287 -1.44 10.26 12.65
CA SER A 287 -1.99 10.71 11.36
C SER A 287 -0.94 10.81 10.25
N THR A 288 0.26 11.30 10.57
CA THR A 288 1.36 11.44 9.60
C THR A 288 1.82 10.07 9.08
N THR A 289 2.05 9.12 9.98
CA THR A 289 2.39 7.73 9.64
C THR A 289 1.26 7.06 8.86
N PHE A 290 0.01 7.29 9.25
CA PHE A 290 -1.15 6.80 8.52
C PHE A 290 -1.19 7.32 7.07
N ALA A 291 -1.03 8.64 6.86
CA ALA A 291 -1.08 9.22 5.52
C ALA A 291 0.07 8.70 4.65
N GLN A 292 1.29 8.63 5.20
CA GLN A 292 2.47 8.10 4.52
C GLN A 292 2.30 6.63 4.14
N TRP A 293 1.85 5.79 5.09
CA TRP A 293 1.66 4.35 4.85
C TRP A 293 0.55 4.10 3.84
N THR A 294 -0.57 4.83 3.95
CA THR A 294 -1.68 4.75 3.01
C THR A 294 -1.24 5.12 1.59
N ALA A 295 -0.46 6.19 1.43
CA ALA A 295 0.09 6.59 0.14
C ALA A 295 0.96 5.49 -0.49
N ARG A 296 1.87 4.90 0.30
CA ARG A 296 2.72 3.79 -0.12
C ARG A 296 1.89 2.58 -0.56
N GLU A 297 0.93 2.16 0.25
CA GLU A 297 0.14 0.96 -0.03
C GLU A 297 -0.85 1.18 -1.18
N ALA A 298 -1.42 2.39 -1.33
CA ALA A 298 -2.23 2.73 -2.50
C ALA A 298 -1.39 2.67 -3.79
N LEU A 299 -0.18 3.26 -3.81
CA LEU A 299 0.72 3.17 -4.96
C LEU A 299 1.13 1.74 -5.27
N ARG A 300 1.47 0.94 -4.25
CA ARG A 300 1.92 -0.44 -4.42
C ARG A 300 0.80 -1.36 -4.93
N ARG A 301 -0.40 -1.22 -4.36
CA ARG A 301 -1.52 -2.17 -4.55
C ARG A 301 -2.51 -1.70 -5.61
N ALA A 302 -3.02 -0.48 -5.50
CA ALA A 302 -4.02 0.05 -6.43
C ALA A 302 -3.39 0.67 -7.69
N GLN A 303 -2.13 1.12 -7.61
CA GLN A 303 -1.40 1.78 -8.71
C GLN A 303 -2.23 2.91 -9.38
N PRO A 304 -2.67 3.92 -8.61
CA PRO A 304 -3.59 4.94 -9.12
C PRO A 304 -2.95 5.89 -10.14
N LEU A 305 -3.77 6.41 -11.05
CA LEU A 305 -3.39 7.47 -12.00
C LEU A 305 -3.25 8.83 -11.30
N THR A 306 -3.97 9.05 -10.21
CA THR A 306 -3.83 10.26 -9.39
C THR A 306 -3.88 9.90 -7.91
N LEU A 307 -2.90 10.38 -7.14
CA LEU A 307 -2.87 10.22 -5.69
C LEU A 307 -2.65 11.58 -5.02
N PHE A 308 -3.67 12.08 -4.34
CA PHE A 308 -3.58 13.26 -3.50
C PHE A 308 -3.53 12.83 -2.03
N VAL A 309 -2.43 13.15 -1.35
CA VAL A 309 -2.23 12.98 0.09
C VAL A 309 -2.20 14.34 0.78
N ARG A 310 -3.07 14.56 1.77
CA ARG A 310 -2.99 15.70 2.68
C ARG A 310 -2.58 15.22 4.06
N PHE A 311 -1.43 15.70 4.53
CA PHE A 311 -0.90 15.36 5.85
C PHE A 311 -1.51 16.30 6.90
N ALA A 312 -2.18 15.73 7.89
CA ALA A 312 -2.69 16.46 9.04
C ALA A 312 -1.75 16.33 10.24
N PRO A 313 -1.83 17.25 11.23
CA PRO A 313 -0.97 17.16 12.40
C PRO A 313 -1.23 15.90 13.21
N ARG A 314 -0.16 15.27 13.70
CA ARG A 314 -0.24 14.19 14.69
C ARG A 314 -0.33 14.75 16.10
N GLN A 315 -0.91 13.95 16.98
CA GLN A 315 -0.80 14.18 18.41
C GLN A 315 0.67 14.12 18.86
N ARG A 316 0.98 14.85 19.93
CA ARG A 316 2.28 14.81 20.59
C ARG A 316 2.54 13.39 21.11
N GLN A 317 3.77 12.93 20.97
CA GLN A 317 4.17 11.61 21.45
C GLN A 317 4.01 11.53 22.98
N LYS A 318 3.38 10.46 23.44
CA LYS A 318 3.21 10.10 24.86
C LYS A 318 3.69 8.67 25.10
N PRO A 319 3.88 8.24 26.36
CA PRO A 319 4.14 6.84 26.67
C PRO A 319 3.10 5.91 26.02
N MET A 320 3.54 4.76 25.50
CA MET A 320 2.68 3.86 24.71
C MET A 320 1.41 3.44 25.47
N ASN A 321 1.51 3.20 26.78
CA ASN A 321 0.36 2.82 27.60
C ASN A 321 -0.75 3.89 27.61
N GLU A 322 -0.39 5.17 27.53
CA GLU A 322 -1.33 6.29 27.48
C GLU A 322 -1.94 6.44 26.08
N LEU A 323 -1.14 6.24 25.03
CA LEU A 323 -1.63 6.28 23.65
C LEU A 323 -2.61 5.14 23.36
N MET A 324 -2.34 3.96 23.94
CA MET A 324 -3.20 2.81 23.78
C MET A 324 -4.52 2.98 24.52
N SER A 325 -4.54 3.64 25.70
CA SER A 325 -5.72 3.75 26.56
C SER A 325 -6.85 4.63 26.02
N GLY A 326 -6.58 5.44 24.98
CA GLY A 326 -7.60 6.24 24.29
C GLY A 326 -8.28 7.29 25.18
N GLY A 327 -7.65 7.69 26.29
CA GLY A 327 -8.29 8.45 27.37
C GLY A 327 -8.48 9.95 27.11
N GLU A 328 -7.94 10.51 26.04
CA GLU A 328 -8.02 11.96 25.78
C GLU A 328 -8.92 12.29 24.59
N SER A 329 -10.01 13.00 24.87
CA SER A 329 -10.94 13.49 23.87
C SER A 329 -10.38 14.62 22.99
N ASN A 330 -9.24 15.23 23.36
CA ASN A 330 -8.62 16.31 22.59
C ASN A 330 -7.09 16.34 22.79
N PRO A 331 -6.33 15.50 22.07
CA PRO A 331 -4.89 15.43 22.26
C PRO A 331 -4.19 16.70 21.77
N GLU A 332 -3.13 17.11 22.48
CA GLU A 332 -2.27 18.21 22.05
C GLU A 332 -1.56 17.84 20.73
N LEU A 333 -1.64 18.71 19.73
CA LEU A 333 -1.06 18.48 18.40
C LEU A 333 0.39 18.99 18.31
N ASP A 334 1.25 18.22 17.66
CA ASP A 334 2.63 18.59 17.36
C ASP A 334 2.76 19.11 15.93
N LEU A 335 2.36 20.36 15.70
CA LEU A 335 2.29 20.96 14.35
C LEU A 335 3.66 20.96 13.64
N ARG A 336 4.73 21.37 14.34
CA ARG A 336 6.09 21.46 13.76
C ARG A 336 6.70 20.09 13.52
N GLY A 337 6.58 19.15 14.47
CA GLY A 337 7.03 17.79 14.26
C GLY A 337 6.29 17.11 13.10
N SER A 338 4.98 17.38 12.97
CA SER A 338 4.18 16.87 11.86
C SER A 338 4.61 17.42 10.51
N LEU A 339 5.01 18.70 10.42
CA LEU A 339 5.54 19.29 9.19
C LEU A 339 6.84 18.60 8.76
N ILE A 340 7.74 18.31 9.70
CA ILE A 340 8.99 17.58 9.42
C ILE A 340 8.69 16.17 8.91
N ASP A 341 7.79 15.45 9.58
CA ASP A 341 7.35 14.11 9.17
C ASP A 341 6.72 14.15 7.77
N ALA A 342 5.89 15.16 7.49
CA ALA A 342 5.17 15.32 6.23
C ALA A 342 6.06 15.76 5.06
N ASP A 343 7.07 16.62 5.28
CA ASP A 343 8.07 16.99 4.27
C ASP A 343 8.84 15.75 3.79
N MET A 344 9.26 14.93 4.74
CA MET A 344 9.84 13.63 4.43
C MET A 344 8.77 12.74 3.76
N GLY A 345 7.55 12.67 4.30
CA GLY A 345 6.45 11.87 3.77
C GLY A 345 6.16 12.15 2.29
N ALA A 346 6.25 13.42 1.88
CA ALA A 346 6.14 13.84 0.48
C ALA A 346 7.30 13.30 -0.37
N TYR A 347 8.53 13.28 0.15
CA TYR A 347 9.67 12.66 -0.53
C TYR A 347 9.48 11.15 -0.75
N TYR A 348 9.02 10.41 0.27
CA TYR A 348 8.71 8.98 0.09
C TYR A 348 7.51 8.75 -0.83
N HIS A 349 6.50 9.62 -0.80
CA HIS A 349 5.40 9.56 -1.77
C HIS A 349 5.96 9.63 -3.20
N TRP A 350 6.79 10.62 -3.50
CA TRP A 350 7.44 10.74 -4.81
C TRP A 350 8.28 9.51 -5.16
N ILE A 351 9.18 9.04 -4.28
CA ILE A 351 10.00 7.84 -4.56
C ILE A 351 9.13 6.62 -4.88
N ASN A 352 8.05 6.40 -4.13
CA ASN A 352 7.17 5.26 -4.38
C ASN A 352 6.43 5.39 -5.71
N GLN A 353 6.04 6.60 -6.12
CA GLN A 353 5.50 6.85 -7.45
C GLN A 353 6.54 6.51 -8.53
N GLN A 354 7.82 6.84 -8.30
CA GLN A 354 8.88 6.55 -9.27
C GLN A 354 9.15 5.06 -9.50
N ARG A 355 8.70 4.19 -8.60
CA ARG A 355 8.81 2.72 -8.76
C ARG A 355 7.77 2.12 -9.70
N LEU A 356 6.75 2.88 -10.09
CA LEU A 356 5.71 2.40 -11.00
C LEU A 356 6.15 2.52 -12.47
N PRO A 357 5.68 1.63 -13.36
CA PRO A 357 5.91 1.77 -14.80
C PRO A 357 5.38 3.11 -15.33
N GLY A 358 6.14 3.74 -16.24
CA GLY A 358 5.80 5.04 -16.82
C GLY A 358 6.13 6.24 -15.92
N SER A 359 6.94 6.05 -14.87
CA SER A 359 7.28 7.10 -13.92
C SER A 359 8.07 8.26 -14.52
N GLU A 360 8.76 8.03 -15.64
CA GLU A 360 9.49 9.05 -16.40
C GLU A 360 8.58 10.12 -17.02
N GLN A 361 7.30 9.80 -17.22
CA GLN A 361 6.28 10.73 -17.72
C GLN A 361 5.39 11.29 -16.60
N SER A 362 5.65 10.92 -15.35
CA SER A 362 4.78 11.28 -14.22
C SER A 362 5.12 12.65 -13.65
N SER A 363 4.13 13.28 -13.02
CA SER A 363 4.25 14.58 -12.39
C SER A 363 3.97 14.49 -10.89
N PHE A 364 4.59 15.38 -10.11
CA PHE A 364 4.43 15.43 -8.67
C PHE A 364 4.43 16.89 -8.19
N LEU A 365 3.46 17.23 -7.35
CA LEU A 365 3.34 18.54 -6.70
C LEU A 365 3.40 18.35 -5.19
N VAL A 366 4.24 19.11 -4.51
CA VAL A 366 4.17 19.29 -3.05
C VAL A 366 3.93 20.77 -2.72
N TRP A 367 3.03 21.03 -1.78
CA TRP A 367 2.66 22.38 -1.35
C TRP A 367 2.67 22.50 0.17
N PHE A 368 3.24 23.59 0.68
CA PHE A 368 3.13 23.96 2.09
C PHE A 368 1.79 24.66 2.30
N GLU A 369 0.85 23.96 2.95
CA GLU A 369 -0.55 24.36 3.08
C GLU A 369 -0.69 25.78 3.62
N ASP A 370 -1.54 26.56 2.98
CA ASP A 370 -1.79 27.99 3.24
C ASP A 370 -0.59 28.94 3.03
N HIS A 371 0.54 28.44 2.54
CA HIS A 371 1.76 29.23 2.27
C HIS A 371 2.06 29.36 0.77
N SER A 372 2.98 30.25 0.43
CA SER A 372 3.36 30.56 -0.95
C SER A 372 4.43 29.63 -1.54
N GLU A 373 4.74 28.54 -0.85
CA GLU A 373 5.83 27.64 -1.21
C GLU A 373 5.30 26.31 -1.76
N ALA A 374 5.72 25.97 -2.97
CA ALA A 374 5.46 24.67 -3.57
C ALA A 374 6.67 24.19 -4.37
N LEU A 375 6.71 22.90 -4.68
CA LEU A 375 7.67 22.32 -5.59
C LEU A 375 6.96 21.40 -6.57
N VAL A 376 7.32 21.49 -7.84
CA VAL A 376 6.79 20.66 -8.93
C VAL A 376 7.91 19.87 -9.59
N ILE A 377 7.72 18.57 -9.71
CA ILE A 377 8.55 17.66 -10.52
C ILE A 377 7.70 17.24 -11.70
N ALA A 378 8.11 17.60 -12.92
CA ALA A 378 7.42 17.20 -14.14
C ALA A 378 8.42 17.14 -15.31
N PRO A 379 8.17 16.34 -16.35
CA PRO A 379 9.03 16.30 -17.54
C PRO A 379 9.12 17.65 -18.29
N SER A 380 8.09 18.48 -18.17
CA SER A 380 7.99 19.81 -18.78
C SER A 380 8.78 20.90 -18.06
N LEU A 381 9.32 20.63 -16.86
CA LEU A 381 9.91 21.64 -15.99
C LEU A 381 11.40 21.38 -15.71
N PRO A 382 12.22 22.44 -15.58
CA PRO A 382 13.63 22.31 -15.26
C PRO A 382 13.86 21.86 -13.81
N ARG A 383 14.77 20.90 -13.62
CA ARG A 383 15.13 20.36 -12.31
C ARG A 383 16.16 21.24 -11.59
N GLY A 384 16.10 21.31 -10.26
CA GLY A 384 17.08 22.03 -9.45
C GLY A 384 17.03 23.54 -9.62
N THR A 385 15.87 24.08 -10.01
CA THR A 385 15.68 25.51 -10.30
C THR A 385 14.62 26.13 -9.41
N GLU A 386 14.59 27.46 -9.38
CA GLU A 386 13.57 28.24 -8.69
C GLU A 386 12.82 29.13 -9.68
N SER A 387 11.54 29.34 -9.40
CA SER A 387 10.67 30.22 -10.16
C SER A 387 10.00 31.24 -9.24
N ASN A 388 9.99 32.49 -9.70
CA ASN A 388 9.25 33.59 -9.08
C ASN A 388 7.91 33.86 -9.79
N SER A 389 7.48 32.96 -10.68
CA SER A 389 6.17 33.08 -11.31
C SER A 389 5.06 32.99 -10.26
N MET A 390 4.14 33.94 -10.30
CA MET A 390 3.02 33.99 -9.38
C MET A 390 1.84 33.18 -9.96
N LEU A 391 1.71 31.94 -9.49
CA LEU A 391 0.71 30.97 -9.96
C LEU A 391 -0.14 30.47 -8.79
N ASN A 392 -1.40 30.12 -9.03
CA ASN A 392 -2.20 29.32 -8.10
C ASN A 392 -1.94 27.81 -8.30
N LEU A 393 -2.47 26.98 -7.42
CA LEU A 393 -2.25 25.52 -7.49
C LEU A 393 -2.85 24.85 -8.72
N ALA A 394 -3.95 25.35 -9.29
CA ALA A 394 -4.52 24.80 -10.52
C ALA A 394 -3.66 25.13 -11.75
N GLU A 395 -3.09 26.33 -11.80
CA GLU A 395 -2.13 26.74 -12.82
C GLU A 395 -0.84 25.93 -12.71
N LEU A 396 -0.35 25.66 -11.48
CA LEU A 396 0.80 24.77 -11.24
C LEU A 396 0.57 23.35 -11.76
N LEU A 397 -0.62 22.77 -11.53
CA LEU A 397 -0.97 21.47 -12.08
C LEU A 397 -1.07 21.48 -13.60
N SER A 398 -1.47 22.60 -14.20
CA SER A 398 -1.58 22.75 -15.65
C SER A 398 -0.20 22.78 -16.32
N VAL A 399 0.79 23.46 -15.72
CA VAL A 399 2.17 23.46 -16.25
C VAL A 399 2.91 22.15 -16.01
N ALA A 400 2.47 21.37 -15.02
CA ALA A 400 2.97 20.02 -14.75
C ALA A 400 2.39 18.94 -15.69
N GLY A 401 1.32 19.26 -16.45
CA GLY A 401 0.50 18.33 -17.24
C GLY A 401 1.18 17.76 -18.48
#